data_AF-A0A954AML0-F1
#
_entry.id   AF-A0A954AML0-F1
#
_cell.length_a   1.000
_cell.length_b   1.000
_cell.length_c   1.000
_cell.angle_alpha   90.00
_cell.angle_beta   90.00
_cell.angle_gamma   90.00
#
_symmetry.space_group_name_H-M   'P 1'
#
loop_
_entity.id
_entity.type
_entity.pdbx_description
1 polymer ?
#
loop_
_entity_poly.entity_id
_entity_poly.type
_entity_poly.pdbx_seq_one_letter_code
_entity_poly.pdbx_strand_id
1 'polypeptide(L)'
;MTIRELSRFAPGSALAETLRELCLRGFRGASAAPKAKSQPAWHPIQERGTTLWLDTGDIDAAEGLWCEEFDALTTNNTLLNKEVQKGIYDEFVPVAAKEIRAVEAGISDQDLVLELAFCLNARHGLELVQTFGAHVSVELHTDLAHDIEASVAYGRRYAAICPDKFIVKVPLTASGIIAARRLSDDGIPVNFTLGFSARQNLLVALLAKPEWCNVFMGRINAFLADNGYGSGENAGERATQASQRVCTEMRTAGRSPTKQIGASMRSFAQVPALAGLDVYTMPVAVAEGWLQNVGDVGAGLGQEFAVEWAPGVDAEGDGLEVFWDVSDYDQRAIEAAASLDVANLDATSLRAILAEHGAPSFFPELDANDEERVKTDGKIPVKDAWLTGVREGRLAWDTMLTLAGLASFSVDQAALDARIRAQLS
;
A
#
# COMPACT_ATOMS: atom_id res chain seq x y z
N MET A 1 -11.00 18.18 7.65
CA MET A 1 -10.39 19.50 7.95
C MET A 1 -11.22 20.66 7.40
N THR A 2 -11.15 21.85 7.99
CA THR A 2 -11.74 23.08 7.40
C THR A 2 -10.86 23.65 6.28
N ILE A 3 -11.42 24.41 5.33
CA ILE A 3 -10.65 25.08 4.25
C ILE A 3 -9.52 25.97 4.81
N ARG A 4 -9.70 26.55 6.00
CA ARG A 4 -8.66 27.33 6.69
C ARG A 4 -7.49 26.46 7.14
N GLU A 5 -7.74 25.23 7.61
CA GLU A 5 -6.70 24.26 8.00
C GLU A 5 -5.91 23.74 6.81
N LEU A 6 -6.46 23.76 5.59
CA LEU A 6 -5.71 23.33 4.39
C LEU A 6 -4.79 24.41 3.84
N SER A 7 -5.08 25.70 4.10
CA SER A 7 -4.24 26.81 3.63
C SER A 7 -2.83 26.81 4.21
N ARG A 8 -2.64 26.25 5.43
CA ARG A 8 -1.32 26.05 6.03
C ARG A 8 -0.47 25.02 5.28
N PHE A 9 -1.08 24.18 4.43
CA PHE A 9 -0.39 23.21 3.57
C PHE A 9 -0.17 23.69 2.14
N ALA A 10 -0.67 24.90 1.79
CA ALA A 10 -0.49 25.44 0.45
C ALA A 10 1.01 25.65 0.15
N PRO A 11 1.48 25.37 -1.08
CA PRO A 11 2.83 25.72 -1.51
C PRO A 11 3.16 27.18 -1.19
N GLY A 12 4.33 27.44 -0.60
CA GLY A 12 4.74 28.78 -0.17
C GLY A 12 4.20 29.25 1.19
N SER A 13 3.42 28.44 1.91
CA SER A 13 3.09 28.73 3.32
C SER A 13 4.34 28.59 4.20
N ALA A 14 4.43 29.37 5.29
CA ALA A 14 5.58 29.31 6.20
C ALA A 14 5.78 27.90 6.79
N LEU A 15 4.67 27.22 7.12
CA LEU A 15 4.70 25.85 7.63
C LEU A 15 5.19 24.86 6.55
N ALA A 16 4.64 24.91 5.34
CA ALA A 16 5.02 24.00 4.26
C ALA A 16 6.49 24.14 3.87
N GLU A 17 7.00 25.37 3.78
CA GLU A 17 8.42 25.63 3.51
C GLU A 17 9.32 25.14 4.66
N THR A 18 8.96 25.42 5.91
CA THR A 18 9.71 24.93 7.08
C THR A 18 9.80 23.41 7.10
N LEU A 19 8.69 22.72 6.82
CA LEU A 19 8.65 21.25 6.78
C LEU A 19 9.48 20.70 5.62
N ARG A 20 9.43 21.33 4.44
CA ARG A 20 10.27 20.99 3.29
C ARG A 20 11.75 21.13 3.63
N GLU A 21 12.16 22.25 4.24
CA GLU A 21 13.54 22.50 4.66
C GLU A 21 14.01 21.50 5.73
N LEU A 22 13.16 21.20 6.72
CA LEU A 22 13.41 20.18 7.73
C LEU A 22 13.63 18.80 7.09
N CYS A 23 12.84 18.43 6.07
CA CYS A 23 13.01 17.16 5.37
C CYS A 23 14.33 17.11 4.58
N LEU A 24 14.66 18.18 3.85
CA LEU A 24 15.83 18.23 2.97
C LEU A 24 17.16 18.46 3.72
N ARG A 25 17.14 18.78 5.02
CA ARG A 25 18.35 19.04 5.80
C ARG A 25 19.27 17.81 5.83
N GLY A 26 20.43 17.95 5.20
CA GLY A 26 21.45 16.90 5.08
C GLY A 26 21.36 16.07 3.80
N PHE A 27 20.27 16.18 3.03
CA PHE A 27 20.11 15.49 1.75
C PHE A 27 20.99 16.14 0.67
N ARG A 28 21.74 15.32 -0.04
CA ARG A 28 22.74 15.73 -1.05
C ARG A 28 22.29 15.44 -2.49
N GLY A 29 21.07 14.93 -2.67
CA GLY A 29 20.52 14.57 -3.97
C GLY A 29 20.75 13.10 -4.35
N ALA A 30 19.90 12.59 -5.24
CA ALA A 30 19.95 11.20 -5.72
C ALA A 30 21.21 10.88 -6.55
N SER A 31 21.85 11.89 -7.16
CA SER A 31 23.06 11.72 -7.96
C SER A 31 24.30 11.33 -7.16
N ALA A 32 24.21 11.36 -5.82
CA ALA A 32 25.28 10.94 -4.93
C ALA A 32 25.36 9.41 -4.77
N ALA A 33 24.32 8.67 -5.19
CA ALA A 33 24.27 7.22 -5.02
C ALA A 33 25.39 6.53 -5.82
N PRO A 34 26.11 5.56 -5.23
CA PRO A 34 27.08 4.76 -5.95
C PRO A 34 26.38 3.96 -7.04
N LYS A 35 27.11 3.70 -8.15
CA LYS A 35 26.61 2.74 -9.14
C LYS A 35 26.56 1.36 -8.50
N ALA A 36 25.35 0.81 -8.42
CA ALA A 36 25.14 -0.57 -8.02
C ALA A 36 25.83 -1.50 -9.02
N LYS A 37 26.14 -2.74 -8.62
CA LYS A 37 26.63 -3.77 -9.54
C LYS A 37 25.46 -4.64 -9.98
N SER A 38 25.44 -5.03 -11.24
CA SER A 38 24.52 -6.06 -11.73
C SER A 38 24.71 -7.37 -10.97
N GLN A 39 23.60 -8.06 -10.72
CA GLN A 39 23.53 -9.39 -10.16
C GLN A 39 22.78 -10.32 -11.14
N PRO A 40 23.50 -11.11 -11.97
CA PRO A 40 22.91 -11.92 -13.04
C PRO A 40 21.84 -12.93 -12.61
N ALA A 41 21.80 -13.29 -11.33
CA ALA A 41 20.75 -14.13 -10.76
C ALA A 41 19.32 -13.57 -10.96
N TRP A 42 19.19 -12.27 -11.24
CA TRP A 42 17.90 -11.61 -11.47
C TRP A 42 17.49 -11.52 -12.93
N HIS A 43 18.43 -11.71 -13.88
CA HIS A 43 18.15 -11.56 -15.31
C HIS A 43 17.01 -12.47 -15.79
N PRO A 44 16.94 -13.77 -15.41
CA PRO A 44 15.84 -14.63 -15.82
C PRO A 44 14.45 -14.14 -15.37
N ILE A 45 14.37 -13.40 -14.25
CA ILE A 45 13.11 -12.83 -13.74
C ILE A 45 12.77 -11.55 -14.53
N GLN A 46 13.74 -10.67 -14.76
CA GLN A 46 13.52 -9.44 -15.54
C GLN A 46 13.21 -9.71 -17.02
N GLU A 47 13.81 -10.75 -17.61
CA GLU A 47 13.55 -11.19 -18.98
C GLU A 47 12.09 -11.66 -19.17
N ARG A 48 11.39 -12.04 -18.08
CA ARG A 48 9.95 -12.30 -18.09
C ARG A 48 9.09 -11.04 -18.03
N GLY A 49 9.70 -9.86 -17.88
CA GLY A 49 9.03 -8.57 -17.80
C GLY A 49 8.75 -8.09 -16.37
N THR A 50 9.32 -8.73 -15.34
CA THR A 50 9.10 -8.36 -13.94
C THR A 50 10.12 -7.32 -13.46
N THR A 51 9.62 -6.17 -13.03
CA THR A 51 10.41 -5.17 -12.31
C THR A 51 10.61 -5.58 -10.85
N LEU A 52 11.80 -5.36 -10.30
CA LEU A 52 12.16 -5.79 -8.95
C LEU A 52 12.24 -4.61 -7.98
N TRP A 53 11.47 -4.65 -6.90
CA TRP A 53 11.56 -3.73 -5.77
C TRP A 53 11.90 -4.49 -4.47
N LEU A 54 12.49 -3.80 -3.51
CA LEU A 54 12.74 -4.32 -2.16
C LEU A 54 11.77 -3.71 -1.14
N ASP A 55 11.17 -4.55 -0.30
CA ASP A 55 10.26 -4.15 0.78
C ASP A 55 11.02 -4.03 2.10
N THR A 56 11.66 -2.87 2.31
CA THR A 56 12.41 -2.57 3.54
C THR A 56 12.60 -1.08 3.73
N GLY A 57 12.59 -0.64 4.99
CA GLY A 57 13.17 0.65 5.41
C GLY A 57 14.59 0.49 5.98
N ASP A 58 15.02 -0.72 6.28
CA ASP A 58 16.35 -0.98 6.83
C ASP A 58 17.41 -0.77 5.75
N ILE A 59 18.19 0.31 5.89
CA ILE A 59 19.24 0.71 4.95
C ILE A 59 20.35 -0.35 4.88
N ASP A 60 20.79 -0.88 6.03
CA ASP A 60 21.88 -1.85 6.09
C ASP A 60 21.47 -3.16 5.42
N ALA A 61 20.23 -3.61 5.66
CA ALA A 61 19.68 -4.80 5.03
C ALA A 61 19.51 -4.62 3.51
N ALA A 62 19.10 -3.44 3.07
CA ALA A 62 19.00 -3.11 1.65
C ALA A 62 20.37 -3.06 0.96
N GLU A 63 21.40 -2.52 1.61
CA GLU A 63 22.75 -2.38 1.05
C GLU A 63 23.38 -3.73 0.67
N GLY A 64 23.11 -4.78 1.45
CA GLY A 64 23.58 -6.14 1.13
C GLY A 64 22.96 -6.76 -0.13
N LEU A 65 21.83 -6.25 -0.60
CA LEU A 65 21.05 -6.82 -1.71
C LEU A 65 20.91 -5.90 -2.92
N TRP A 66 21.06 -4.60 -2.74
CA TRP A 66 20.83 -3.61 -3.78
C TRP A 66 21.77 -3.82 -4.97
N CYS A 67 21.18 -3.99 -6.15
CA CYS A 67 21.89 -4.21 -7.42
C CYS A 67 21.20 -3.42 -8.55
N GLU A 68 21.83 -3.37 -9.72
CA GLU A 68 21.31 -2.59 -10.87
C GLU A 68 19.92 -3.05 -11.33
N GLU A 69 19.52 -4.27 -10.99
CA GLU A 69 18.23 -4.85 -11.35
C GLU A 69 17.06 -4.37 -10.49
N PHE A 70 17.32 -3.71 -9.34
CA PHE A 70 16.28 -3.12 -8.49
C PHE A 70 15.99 -1.66 -8.85
N ASP A 71 14.70 -1.34 -8.99
CA ASP A 71 14.24 -0.01 -9.40
C ASP A 71 13.72 0.85 -8.24
N ALA A 72 13.20 0.23 -7.19
CA ALA A 72 12.57 0.93 -6.07
C ALA A 72 12.66 0.20 -4.72
N LEU A 73 12.45 0.96 -3.66
CA LEU A 73 12.21 0.48 -2.30
C LEU A 73 10.77 0.81 -1.90
N THR A 74 10.07 -0.12 -1.25
CA THR A 74 8.81 0.18 -0.59
C THR A 74 8.99 0.25 0.91
N THR A 75 8.57 1.37 1.49
CA THR A 75 8.34 1.46 2.93
C THR A 75 6.84 1.39 3.21
N ASN A 76 6.51 1.27 4.48
CA ASN A 76 5.16 1.39 5.03
C ASN A 76 5.28 1.88 6.46
N ASN A 77 4.15 2.18 7.10
CA ASN A 77 4.14 2.71 8.47
C ASN A 77 4.81 1.74 9.46
N THR A 78 4.66 0.42 9.28
CA THR A 78 5.34 -0.59 10.11
C THR A 78 6.87 -0.57 9.93
N LEU A 79 7.36 -0.53 8.69
CA LEU A 79 8.79 -0.53 8.38
C LEU A 79 9.45 0.75 8.84
N LEU A 80 8.82 1.90 8.58
CA LEU A 80 9.30 3.19 9.08
C LEU A 80 9.36 3.20 10.61
N ASN A 81 8.29 2.74 11.28
CA ASN A 81 8.27 2.68 12.74
C ASN A 81 9.47 1.88 13.26
N LYS A 82 9.77 0.70 12.71
CA LYS A 82 10.96 -0.09 13.09
C LYS A 82 12.26 0.71 13.01
N GLU A 83 12.46 1.48 11.95
CA GLU A 83 13.67 2.32 11.79
C GLU A 83 13.70 3.47 12.79
N VAL A 84 12.58 4.15 13.01
CA VAL A 84 12.50 5.22 14.01
C VAL A 84 12.74 4.66 15.42
N GLN A 85 12.28 3.43 15.71
CA GLN A 85 12.50 2.79 17.01
C GLN A 85 13.99 2.52 17.31
N LYS A 86 14.87 2.47 16.30
CA LYS A 86 16.33 2.35 16.47
C LYS A 86 16.98 3.61 17.07
N GLY A 87 16.26 4.73 17.14
CA GLY A 87 16.74 5.99 17.72
C GLY A 87 17.53 6.91 16.79
N ILE A 88 17.61 6.55 15.50
CA ILE A 88 18.37 7.29 14.49
C ILE A 88 17.81 8.71 14.20
N TYR A 89 16.61 9.02 14.68
CA TYR A 89 15.96 10.33 14.52
C TYR A 89 15.65 11.05 15.84
N ASP A 90 16.15 10.57 16.98
CA ASP A 90 15.75 11.09 18.29
C ASP A 90 16.18 12.55 18.50
N GLU A 91 17.29 12.98 17.90
CA GLU A 91 17.73 14.39 17.93
C GLU A 91 16.89 15.29 16.99
N PHE A 92 16.30 14.71 15.94
CA PHE A 92 15.55 15.46 14.93
C PHE A 92 14.21 15.96 15.48
N VAL A 93 13.49 15.12 16.22
CA VAL A 93 12.11 15.41 16.64
C VAL A 93 12.00 16.68 17.51
N PRO A 94 12.80 16.88 18.58
CA PRO A 94 12.70 18.10 19.39
C PRO A 94 13.06 19.37 18.60
N VAL A 95 14.04 19.27 17.69
CA VAL A 95 14.47 20.39 16.84
C VAL A 95 13.38 20.77 15.85
N ALA A 96 12.84 19.78 15.12
CA ALA A 96 11.76 19.98 14.18
C ALA A 96 10.51 20.56 14.86
N ALA A 97 10.15 20.05 16.03
CA ALA A 97 9.00 20.54 16.78
C ALA A 97 9.13 22.02 17.18
N LYS A 98 10.32 22.44 17.60
CA LYS A 98 10.61 23.84 17.92
C LYS A 98 10.47 24.74 16.69
N GLU A 99 11.00 24.32 15.54
CA GLU A 99 10.93 25.08 14.29
C GLU A 99 9.50 25.18 13.76
N ILE A 100 8.73 24.09 13.80
CA ILE A 100 7.31 24.08 13.43
C ILE A 100 6.51 25.04 14.32
N ARG A 101 6.67 24.97 15.65
CA ARG A 101 5.97 25.87 16.59
C ARG A 101 6.35 27.34 16.43
N ALA A 102 7.53 27.64 15.88
CA ALA A 102 7.95 29.01 15.62
C ALA A 102 7.18 29.66 14.46
N VAL A 103 6.76 28.87 13.47
CA VAL A 103 6.01 29.35 12.29
C VAL A 103 4.50 29.11 12.39
N GLU A 104 4.07 28.16 13.24
CA GLU A 104 2.68 27.83 13.51
C GLU A 104 2.46 27.69 15.03
N ALA A 105 2.42 28.82 15.74
CA ALA A 105 2.32 28.85 17.20
C ALA A 105 1.03 28.23 17.76
N GLY A 106 -0.02 28.12 16.94
CA GLY A 106 -1.32 27.54 17.30
C GLY A 106 -1.48 26.07 16.94
N ILE A 107 -0.43 25.38 16.48
CA ILE A 107 -0.52 23.97 16.08
C ILE A 107 -0.97 23.09 17.26
N SER A 108 -1.97 22.24 17.03
CA SER A 108 -2.41 21.26 18.03
C SER A 108 -1.35 20.18 18.23
N ASP A 109 -1.32 19.53 19.40
CA ASP A 109 -0.38 18.42 19.63
C ASP A 109 -0.59 17.26 18.65
N GLN A 110 -1.84 17.01 18.23
CA GLN A 110 -2.15 16.00 17.22
C GLN A 110 -1.57 16.38 15.85
N ASP A 111 -1.81 17.61 15.38
CA ASP A 111 -1.25 18.08 14.12
C ASP A 111 0.27 18.10 14.15
N LEU A 112 0.88 18.49 15.27
CA LEU A 112 2.34 18.52 15.42
C LEU A 112 2.92 17.11 15.28
N VAL A 113 2.30 16.11 15.90
CA VAL A 113 2.72 14.70 15.77
C VAL A 113 2.58 14.23 14.32
N LEU A 114 1.46 14.56 13.66
CA LEU A 114 1.24 14.23 12.25
C LEU A 114 2.31 14.85 11.33
N GLU A 115 2.69 16.11 11.58
CA GLU A 115 3.75 16.80 10.83
C GLU A 115 5.15 16.23 11.08
N LEU A 116 5.43 15.83 12.32
CA LEU A 116 6.69 15.18 12.67
C LEU A 116 6.77 13.78 12.05
N ALA A 117 5.68 13.01 12.05
CA ALA A 117 5.61 11.71 11.39
C ALA A 117 5.81 11.84 9.87
N PHE A 118 5.18 12.84 9.23
CA PHE A 118 5.43 13.18 7.83
C PHE A 118 6.92 13.48 7.58
N CYS A 119 7.53 14.33 8.42
CA CYS A 119 8.94 14.66 8.28
C CYS A 119 9.84 13.43 8.43
N LEU A 120 9.57 12.56 9.41
CA LEU A 120 10.34 11.33 9.62
C LEU A 120 10.25 10.40 8.41
N ASN A 121 9.06 10.21 7.86
CA ASN A 121 8.85 9.38 6.68
C ASN A 121 9.58 9.96 5.45
N ALA A 122 9.43 11.26 5.20
CA ALA A 122 10.10 11.94 4.09
C ALA A 122 11.63 11.90 4.24
N ARG A 123 12.16 12.15 5.43
CA ARG A 123 13.61 12.10 5.69
C ARG A 123 14.17 10.71 5.49
N HIS A 124 13.49 9.70 6.00
CA HIS A 124 13.91 8.32 5.80
C HIS A 124 13.86 7.90 4.33
N GLY A 125 12.80 8.28 3.61
CA GLY A 125 12.71 8.07 2.17
C GLY A 125 13.83 8.77 1.40
N LEU A 126 14.17 10.01 1.77
CA LEU A 126 15.30 10.75 1.17
C LEU A 126 16.64 10.06 1.42
N GLU A 127 16.83 9.45 2.60
CA GLU A 127 18.04 8.67 2.88
C GLU A 127 18.12 7.43 1.97
N LEU A 128 17.01 6.69 1.79
CA LEU A 128 16.95 5.58 0.84
C LEU A 128 17.23 6.05 -0.60
N VAL A 129 16.68 7.18 -1.02
CA VAL A 129 16.97 7.79 -2.34
C VAL A 129 18.45 8.14 -2.47
N GLN A 130 19.05 8.76 -1.46
CA GLN A 130 20.45 9.18 -1.48
C GLN A 130 21.40 7.99 -1.54
N THR A 131 21.10 6.93 -0.78
CA THR A 131 21.95 5.75 -0.66
C THR A 131 21.86 4.87 -1.91
N PHE A 132 20.66 4.71 -2.47
CA PHE A 132 20.41 3.71 -3.52
C PHE A 132 20.12 4.30 -4.90
N GLY A 133 19.84 5.60 -5.00
CA GLY A 133 19.35 6.22 -6.24
C GLY A 133 17.96 5.74 -6.66
N ALA A 134 17.29 5.00 -5.78
CA ALA A 134 16.04 4.29 -6.01
C ALA A 134 14.83 5.22 -6.04
N HIS A 135 13.75 4.81 -6.70
CA HIS A 135 12.44 5.32 -6.33
C HIS A 135 12.05 4.79 -4.95
N VAL A 136 11.28 5.54 -4.17
CA VAL A 136 10.85 5.14 -2.83
C VAL A 136 9.35 5.35 -2.69
N SER A 137 8.65 4.27 -2.37
CA SER A 137 7.23 4.31 -2.05
C SER A 137 7.03 4.70 -0.60
N VAL A 138 6.51 5.91 -0.36
CA VAL A 138 6.31 6.52 0.96
C VAL A 138 4.83 6.54 1.32
N GLU A 139 4.47 5.92 2.45
CA GLU A 139 3.06 5.74 2.84
C GLU A 139 2.46 6.95 3.55
N LEU A 140 1.20 7.26 3.22
CA LEU A 140 0.43 8.23 3.97
C LEU A 140 0.22 7.73 5.41
N HIS A 141 0.17 8.68 6.35
CA HIS A 141 -0.19 8.40 7.73
C HIS A 141 -1.61 7.82 7.80
N THR A 142 -1.85 6.84 8.69
CA THR A 142 -3.13 6.12 8.74
C THR A 142 -4.33 6.99 9.11
N ASP A 143 -4.14 8.03 9.93
CA ASP A 143 -5.19 9.03 10.25
C ASP A 143 -5.73 9.75 9.00
N LEU A 144 -4.99 9.76 7.89
CA LEU A 144 -5.42 10.37 6.64
C LEU A 144 -6.30 9.44 5.79
N ALA A 145 -6.34 8.14 6.09
CA ALA A 145 -6.93 7.11 5.22
C ALA A 145 -8.41 7.34 4.88
N HIS A 146 -9.13 8.15 5.66
CA HIS A 146 -10.53 8.49 5.42
C HIS A 146 -10.77 9.97 5.10
N ASP A 147 -9.74 10.82 5.06
CA ASP A 147 -9.82 12.24 4.70
C ASP A 147 -9.20 12.47 3.30
N ILE A 148 -10.07 12.77 2.32
CA ILE A 148 -9.69 12.96 0.91
C ILE A 148 -8.74 14.16 0.78
N GLU A 149 -9.11 15.30 1.35
CA GLU A 149 -8.37 16.55 1.18
C GLU A 149 -7.00 16.48 1.86
N ALA A 150 -6.96 15.90 3.06
CA ALA A 150 -5.71 15.71 3.78
C ALA A 150 -4.80 14.70 3.04
N SER A 151 -5.34 13.57 2.56
CA SER A 151 -4.57 12.61 1.76
C SER A 151 -3.94 13.24 0.52
N VAL A 152 -4.71 14.05 -0.22
CA VAL A 152 -4.21 14.79 -1.39
C VAL A 152 -3.15 15.81 -0.99
N ALA A 153 -3.38 16.58 0.07
CA ALA A 153 -2.44 17.59 0.53
C ALA A 153 -1.09 16.98 0.93
N TYR A 154 -1.08 15.90 1.72
CA TYR A 154 0.15 15.23 2.13
C TYR A 154 0.82 14.50 0.95
N GLY A 155 0.06 13.90 0.04
CA GLY A 155 0.60 13.29 -1.18
C GLY A 155 1.34 14.31 -2.07
N ARG A 156 0.73 15.47 -2.31
CA ARG A 156 1.37 16.60 -3.03
C ARG A 156 2.63 17.09 -2.34
N ARG A 157 2.65 17.11 -1.01
CA ARG A 157 3.82 17.52 -0.23
C ARG A 157 4.98 16.53 -0.35
N TYR A 158 4.72 15.21 -0.30
CA TYR A 158 5.76 14.22 -0.60
C TYR A 158 6.32 14.40 -2.00
N ALA A 159 5.45 14.52 -3.01
CA ALA A 159 5.86 14.77 -4.39
C ALA A 159 6.69 16.05 -4.53
N ALA A 160 6.34 17.13 -3.83
CA ALA A 160 7.10 18.36 -3.87
C ALA A 160 8.51 18.23 -3.25
N ILE A 161 8.69 17.38 -2.24
CA ILE A 161 9.99 17.15 -1.57
C ILE A 161 10.96 16.40 -2.49
N CYS A 162 10.50 15.35 -3.17
CA CYS A 162 11.35 14.53 -4.04
C CYS A 162 10.58 14.09 -5.31
N PRO A 163 10.30 15.02 -6.25
CA PRO A 163 9.36 14.80 -7.35
C PRO A 163 9.73 13.64 -8.27
N ASP A 164 11.03 13.41 -8.45
CA ASP A 164 11.52 12.40 -9.39
C ASP A 164 11.65 11.01 -8.78
N LYS A 165 11.49 10.86 -7.45
CA LYS A 165 11.81 9.61 -6.74
C LYS A 165 10.75 9.13 -5.78
N PHE A 166 9.88 9.99 -5.25
CA PHE A 166 8.82 9.54 -4.34
C PHE A 166 7.60 9.05 -5.10
N ILE A 167 7.11 7.90 -4.65
CA ILE A 167 5.83 7.29 -5.07
C ILE A 167 4.91 7.36 -3.84
N VAL A 168 3.78 8.05 -3.96
CA VAL A 168 2.85 8.20 -2.83
C VAL A 168 2.07 6.90 -2.64
N LYS A 169 2.19 6.31 -1.46
CA LYS A 169 1.50 5.06 -1.13
C LYS A 169 0.22 5.32 -0.34
N VAL A 170 -0.91 4.87 -0.90
CA VAL A 170 -2.26 5.22 -0.44
C VAL A 170 -3.01 3.95 0.00
N PRO A 171 -3.61 3.90 1.19
CA PRO A 171 -4.42 2.75 1.61
C PRO A 171 -5.69 2.63 0.77
N LEU A 172 -6.10 1.39 0.45
CA LEU A 172 -7.32 1.09 -0.29
C LEU A 172 -8.56 1.35 0.58
N THR A 173 -9.03 2.59 0.57
CA THR A 173 -10.32 2.99 1.16
C THR A 173 -11.13 3.76 0.11
N ALA A 174 -12.42 3.96 0.35
CA ALA A 174 -13.25 4.79 -0.54
C ALA A 174 -12.67 6.22 -0.71
N SER A 175 -12.23 6.85 0.39
CA SER A 175 -11.54 8.15 0.37
C SER A 175 -10.18 8.07 -0.33
N GLY A 176 -9.44 6.98 -0.11
CA GLY A 176 -8.14 6.73 -0.72
C GLY A 176 -8.20 6.59 -2.23
N ILE A 177 -9.25 5.95 -2.77
CA ILE A 177 -9.50 5.88 -4.22
C ILE A 177 -9.66 7.27 -4.83
N ILE A 178 -10.46 8.13 -4.21
CA ILE A 178 -10.72 9.48 -4.70
C ILE A 178 -9.47 10.36 -4.55
N ALA A 179 -8.75 10.25 -3.43
CA ALA A 179 -7.49 10.97 -3.22
C ALA A 179 -6.42 10.56 -4.23
N ALA A 180 -6.22 9.26 -4.44
CA ALA A 180 -5.29 8.72 -5.42
C ALA A 180 -5.62 9.16 -6.85
N ARG A 181 -6.91 9.24 -7.20
CA ARG A 181 -7.32 9.75 -8.50
C ARG A 181 -6.85 11.18 -8.72
N ARG A 182 -7.07 12.06 -7.73
CA ARG A 182 -6.64 13.46 -7.78
C ARG A 182 -5.11 13.59 -7.85
N LEU A 183 -4.38 12.77 -7.09
CA LEU A 183 -2.92 12.71 -7.15
C LEU A 183 -2.42 12.25 -8.52
N SER A 184 -3.06 11.23 -9.10
CA SER A 184 -2.70 10.71 -10.43
C SER A 184 -3.00 11.75 -11.53
N ASP A 185 -4.11 12.51 -11.41
CA ASP A 185 -4.43 13.62 -12.31
C ASP A 185 -3.44 14.79 -12.21
N ASP A 186 -2.79 14.97 -11.05
CA ASP A 186 -1.67 15.89 -10.87
C ASP A 186 -0.34 15.34 -11.41
N GLY A 187 -0.31 14.12 -11.95
CA GLY A 187 0.89 13.44 -12.43
C GLY A 187 1.79 12.90 -11.30
N ILE A 188 1.26 12.73 -10.08
CA ILE A 188 1.99 12.19 -8.94
C ILE A 188 1.89 10.67 -8.97
N PRO A 189 3.02 9.92 -8.98
CA PRO A 189 2.97 8.47 -9.02
C PRO A 189 2.32 7.88 -7.76
N VAL A 190 1.31 7.03 -7.92
CA VAL A 190 0.59 6.40 -6.81
C VAL A 190 0.76 4.88 -6.78
N ASN A 191 1.00 4.36 -5.58
CA ASN A 191 0.98 2.93 -5.25
C ASN A 191 -0.12 2.64 -4.23
N PHE A 192 -1.16 1.89 -4.58
CA PHE A 192 -2.12 1.44 -3.57
C PHE A 192 -1.54 0.40 -2.64
N THR A 193 -1.98 0.37 -1.39
CA THR A 193 -1.67 -0.69 -0.42
C THR A 193 -2.94 -1.31 0.14
N LEU A 194 -2.82 -2.49 0.74
CA LEU A 194 -3.95 -3.25 1.30
C LEU A 194 -4.99 -3.70 0.25
N GLY A 195 -4.55 -4.05 -0.96
CA GLY A 195 -5.38 -4.78 -1.92
C GLY A 195 -5.29 -6.29 -1.73
N PHE A 196 -6.39 -7.00 -1.97
CA PHE A 196 -6.51 -8.45 -1.72
C PHE A 196 -7.21 -9.22 -2.84
N SER A 197 -7.83 -8.56 -3.82
CA SER A 197 -8.56 -9.25 -4.88
C SER A 197 -8.45 -8.62 -6.26
N ALA A 198 -8.74 -9.42 -7.28
CA ALA A 198 -8.87 -8.95 -8.66
C ALA A 198 -9.99 -7.89 -8.80
N ARG A 199 -11.13 -8.06 -8.12
CA ARG A 199 -12.26 -7.11 -8.20
C ARG A 199 -11.92 -5.75 -7.57
N GLN A 200 -11.20 -5.72 -6.46
CA GLN A 200 -10.70 -4.50 -5.84
C GLN A 200 -9.74 -3.77 -6.78
N ASN A 201 -8.84 -4.50 -7.43
CA ASN A 201 -7.87 -3.89 -8.33
C ASN A 201 -8.48 -3.48 -9.68
N LEU A 202 -9.59 -4.09 -10.13
CA LEU A 202 -10.38 -3.55 -11.25
C LEU A 202 -11.00 -2.19 -10.87
N LEU A 203 -11.61 -2.10 -9.68
CA LEU A 203 -12.17 -0.84 -9.17
C LEU A 203 -11.10 0.26 -9.10
N VAL A 204 -9.95 -0.04 -8.49
CA VAL A 204 -8.82 0.89 -8.38
C VAL A 204 -8.31 1.29 -9.77
N ALA A 205 -8.12 0.33 -10.68
CA ALA A 205 -7.61 0.60 -12.02
C ALA A 205 -8.54 1.52 -12.82
N LEU A 206 -9.87 1.42 -12.66
CA LEU A 206 -10.81 2.23 -13.43
C LEU A 206 -11.12 3.59 -12.79
N LEU A 207 -11.23 3.67 -11.46
CA LEU A 207 -11.59 4.91 -10.77
C LEU A 207 -10.39 5.78 -10.47
N ALA A 208 -9.31 5.20 -9.93
CA ALA A 208 -8.13 5.96 -9.51
C ALA A 208 -7.10 6.10 -10.64
N LYS A 209 -7.00 5.07 -11.50
CA LYS A 209 -5.98 4.97 -12.56
C LYS A 209 -4.55 5.23 -12.07
N PRO A 210 -4.13 4.66 -10.92
CA PRO A 210 -2.78 4.84 -10.39
C PRO A 210 -1.76 4.11 -11.27
N GLU A 211 -0.48 4.39 -11.10
CA GLU A 211 0.61 3.60 -11.69
C GLU A 211 0.64 2.18 -11.13
N TRP A 212 0.36 1.99 -9.83
CA TRP A 212 0.42 0.67 -9.20
C TRP A 212 -0.74 0.37 -8.23
N CYS A 213 -1.16 -0.89 -8.24
CA CYS A 213 -1.97 -1.53 -7.19
C CYS A 213 -1.28 -2.81 -6.70
N ASN A 214 -1.79 -3.43 -5.63
CA ASN A 214 -1.20 -4.68 -5.14
C ASN A 214 -2.20 -5.71 -4.64
N VAL A 215 -1.68 -6.93 -4.48
CA VAL A 215 -2.33 -8.01 -3.74
C VAL A 215 -1.37 -8.44 -2.64
N PHE A 216 -1.84 -8.43 -1.39
CA PHE A 216 -1.10 -8.90 -0.22
C PHE A 216 -1.20 -10.43 -0.10
N MET A 217 -0.51 -11.15 -0.99
CA MET A 217 -0.68 -12.61 -1.16
C MET A 217 -0.51 -13.39 0.14
N GLY A 218 0.55 -13.13 0.91
CA GLY A 218 0.83 -13.87 2.14
C GLY A 218 -0.23 -13.68 3.24
N ARG A 219 -1.06 -12.63 3.18
CA ARG A 219 -2.17 -12.45 4.12
C ARG A 219 -3.39 -13.27 3.72
N ILE A 220 -3.61 -13.48 2.42
CA ILE A 220 -4.65 -14.40 1.92
C ILE A 220 -4.29 -15.84 2.30
N ASN A 221 -3.03 -16.23 2.11
CA ASN A 221 -2.54 -17.56 2.48
C ASN A 221 -2.72 -17.80 3.99
N ALA A 222 -2.33 -16.85 4.83
CA ALA A 222 -2.52 -16.93 6.28
C ALA A 222 -4.01 -16.99 6.66
N PHE A 223 -4.87 -16.18 6.03
CA PHE A 223 -6.30 -16.19 6.29
C PHE A 223 -6.93 -17.57 6.06
N LEU A 224 -6.59 -18.24 4.95
CA LEU A 224 -7.09 -19.59 4.68
C LEU A 224 -6.57 -20.62 5.70
N ALA A 225 -5.28 -20.55 6.03
CA ALA A 225 -4.65 -21.45 7.00
C ALA A 225 -5.25 -21.29 8.40
N ASP A 226 -5.30 -20.06 8.90
CA ASP A 226 -5.72 -19.73 10.26
C ASP A 226 -7.21 -20.03 10.50
N ASN A 227 -8.03 -19.99 9.44
CA ASN A 227 -9.46 -20.25 9.50
C ASN A 227 -9.87 -21.68 9.07
N GLY A 228 -8.90 -22.59 8.96
CA GLY A 228 -9.18 -24.00 8.71
C GLY A 228 -9.72 -24.32 7.31
N TYR A 229 -9.46 -23.44 6.33
CA TYR A 229 -9.87 -23.67 4.94
C TYR A 229 -8.91 -24.59 4.17
N GLY A 230 -7.71 -24.83 4.68
CA GLY A 230 -6.67 -25.61 4.01
C GLY A 230 -5.29 -25.14 4.45
N SER A 231 -4.24 -25.42 3.67
CA SER A 231 -2.89 -24.87 3.92
C SER A 231 -2.79 -23.38 3.56
N GLY A 232 -3.71 -22.88 2.73
CA GLY A 232 -3.64 -21.53 2.15
C GLY A 232 -2.58 -21.39 1.05
N GLU A 233 -1.87 -22.45 0.71
CA GLU A 233 -0.90 -22.46 -0.38
C GLU A 233 -1.56 -22.06 -1.71
N ASN A 234 -0.85 -21.28 -2.52
CA ASN A 234 -1.27 -20.76 -3.83
C ASN A 234 -2.45 -19.79 -3.84
N ALA A 235 -3.16 -19.54 -2.73
CA ALA A 235 -4.37 -18.72 -2.75
C ALA A 235 -4.09 -17.25 -3.10
N GLY A 236 -3.09 -16.66 -2.46
CA GLY A 236 -2.64 -15.30 -2.72
C GLY A 236 -1.95 -15.17 -4.07
N GLU A 237 -1.25 -16.20 -4.52
CA GLU A 237 -0.64 -16.30 -5.85
C GLU A 237 -1.72 -16.31 -6.94
N ARG A 238 -2.78 -17.11 -6.76
CA ARG A 238 -3.95 -17.16 -7.64
C ARG A 238 -4.66 -15.80 -7.70
N ALA A 239 -4.89 -15.16 -6.56
CA ALA A 239 -5.47 -13.82 -6.47
C ALA A 239 -4.59 -12.78 -7.20
N THR A 240 -3.28 -12.85 -7.00
CA THR A 240 -2.30 -11.96 -7.65
C THR A 240 -2.28 -12.17 -9.17
N GLN A 241 -2.31 -13.42 -9.64
CA GLN A 241 -2.36 -13.75 -11.06
C GLN A 241 -3.68 -13.27 -11.70
N ALA A 242 -4.81 -13.43 -11.01
CA ALA A 242 -6.09 -12.90 -11.48
C ALA A 242 -6.09 -11.37 -11.59
N SER A 243 -5.54 -10.70 -10.58
CA SER A 243 -5.38 -9.25 -10.59
C SER A 243 -4.44 -8.76 -11.71
N GLN A 244 -3.33 -9.47 -11.97
CA GLN A 244 -2.44 -9.19 -13.10
C GLN A 244 -3.19 -9.25 -14.44
N ARG A 245 -4.05 -10.25 -14.64
CA ARG A 245 -4.88 -10.35 -15.86
C ARG A 245 -5.77 -9.12 -16.02
N VAL A 246 -6.51 -8.76 -14.98
CA VAL A 246 -7.36 -7.55 -14.95
C VAL A 246 -6.56 -6.29 -15.30
N CYS A 247 -5.43 -6.06 -14.65
CA CYS A 247 -4.60 -4.88 -14.93
C CYS A 247 -4.07 -4.89 -16.37
N THR A 248 -3.66 -6.06 -16.87
CA THR A 248 -3.14 -6.22 -18.24
C THR A 248 -4.22 -5.95 -19.28
N GLU A 249 -5.44 -6.43 -19.06
CA GLU A 249 -6.60 -6.15 -19.91
C GLU A 249 -6.93 -4.66 -19.94
N MET A 250 -6.94 -3.98 -18.78
CA MET A 250 -7.22 -2.55 -18.70
C MET A 250 -6.14 -1.71 -19.40
N ARG A 251 -4.86 -2.08 -19.28
CA ARG A 251 -3.76 -1.45 -20.01
C ARG A 251 -3.85 -1.67 -21.51
N THR A 252 -4.13 -2.91 -21.93
CA THR A 252 -4.25 -3.28 -23.35
C THR A 252 -5.43 -2.56 -24.02
N ALA A 253 -6.53 -2.38 -23.28
CA ALA A 253 -7.68 -1.61 -23.72
C ALA A 253 -7.49 -0.08 -23.65
N GLY A 254 -6.33 0.40 -23.16
CA GLY A 254 -6.04 1.83 -23.01
C GLY A 254 -6.90 2.54 -21.95
N ARG A 255 -7.50 1.78 -21.01
CA ARG A 255 -8.44 2.31 -20.01
C ARG A 255 -7.75 2.77 -18.73
N SER A 256 -6.61 2.16 -18.41
CA SER A 256 -5.84 2.43 -17.19
C SER A 256 -4.35 2.11 -17.40
N PRO A 257 -3.40 2.85 -16.79
CA PRO A 257 -1.98 2.52 -16.83
C PRO A 257 -1.56 1.50 -15.75
N THR A 258 -2.47 1.13 -14.84
CA THR A 258 -2.15 0.44 -13.59
C THR A 258 -1.40 -0.88 -13.79
N LYS A 259 -0.30 -1.04 -13.04
CA LYS A 259 0.50 -2.25 -12.93
C LYS A 259 0.25 -2.99 -11.62
N GLN A 260 0.31 -4.31 -11.66
CA GLN A 260 0.11 -5.16 -10.49
C GLN A 260 1.43 -5.41 -9.76
N ILE A 261 1.51 -5.01 -8.49
CA ILE A 261 2.60 -5.39 -7.59
C ILE A 261 2.22 -6.67 -6.84
N GLY A 262 3.08 -7.68 -6.90
CA GLY A 262 3.07 -8.82 -5.98
C GLY A 262 3.69 -8.38 -4.66
N ALA A 263 2.87 -8.20 -3.64
CA ALA A 263 3.30 -7.76 -2.32
C ALA A 263 3.09 -8.85 -1.27
N SER A 264 3.71 -8.69 -0.09
CA SER A 264 3.53 -9.64 1.01
C SER A 264 3.96 -11.07 0.66
N MET A 265 5.05 -11.21 -0.10
CA MET A 265 5.72 -12.49 -0.36
C MET A 265 6.26 -13.09 0.96
N ARG A 266 6.35 -14.42 1.02
CA ARG A 266 6.72 -15.21 2.21
C ARG A 266 7.78 -16.27 1.93
N SER A 267 7.94 -16.69 0.68
CA SER A 267 8.89 -17.73 0.30
C SER A 267 9.64 -17.34 -0.97
N PHE A 268 10.93 -17.65 -1.02
CA PHE A 268 11.72 -17.44 -2.23
C PHE A 268 11.19 -18.25 -3.42
N ALA A 269 10.50 -19.37 -3.18
CA ALA A 269 9.89 -20.18 -4.24
C ALA A 269 8.82 -19.41 -5.05
N GLN A 270 8.26 -18.34 -4.48
CA GLN A 270 7.33 -17.46 -5.18
C GLN A 270 8.02 -16.61 -6.26
N VAL A 271 9.33 -16.36 -6.14
CA VAL A 271 10.10 -15.54 -7.10
C VAL A 271 10.08 -16.15 -8.51
N PRO A 272 10.49 -17.41 -8.73
CA PRO A 272 10.35 -18.02 -10.05
C PRO A 272 8.89 -18.31 -10.40
N ALA A 273 8.06 -18.72 -9.43
CA ALA A 273 6.68 -19.12 -9.68
C ALA A 273 5.81 -17.97 -10.23
N LEU A 274 6.04 -16.73 -9.81
CA LEU A 274 5.26 -15.58 -10.24
C LEU A 274 5.90 -14.79 -11.39
N ALA A 275 7.00 -15.30 -11.98
CA ALA A 275 7.76 -14.52 -12.95
C ALA A 275 6.90 -14.17 -14.16
N GLY A 276 6.96 -12.91 -14.58
CA GLY A 276 6.02 -12.31 -15.54
C GLY A 276 4.97 -11.39 -14.90
N LEU A 277 4.91 -11.31 -13.57
CA LEU A 277 4.18 -10.25 -12.88
C LEU A 277 4.79 -8.88 -13.20
N ASP A 278 4.00 -7.82 -13.25
CA ASP A 278 4.53 -6.49 -13.61
C ASP A 278 5.64 -6.04 -12.65
N VAL A 279 5.42 -6.20 -11.34
CA VAL A 279 6.34 -5.75 -10.30
C VAL A 279 6.34 -6.70 -9.11
N TYR A 280 7.52 -6.99 -8.56
CA TYR A 280 7.66 -7.55 -7.22
C TYR A 280 8.01 -6.47 -6.22
N THR A 281 7.44 -6.53 -5.02
CA THR A 281 8.08 -5.94 -3.84
C THR A 281 8.42 -7.03 -2.83
N MET A 282 9.72 -7.36 -2.78
CA MET A 282 10.22 -8.52 -2.05
C MET A 282 10.76 -8.12 -0.69
N PRO A 283 10.30 -8.73 0.41
CA PRO A 283 11.02 -8.67 1.67
C PRO A 283 12.46 -9.17 1.48
N VAL A 284 13.41 -8.58 2.23
CA VAL A 284 14.85 -8.92 2.21
C VAL A 284 15.08 -10.44 2.23
N ALA A 285 14.42 -11.15 3.14
CA ALA A 285 14.55 -12.61 3.28
C ALA A 285 14.12 -13.41 2.03
N VAL A 286 13.14 -12.92 1.27
CA VAL A 286 12.69 -13.56 0.02
C VAL A 286 13.75 -13.36 -1.06
N ALA A 287 14.30 -12.14 -1.16
CA ALA A 287 15.36 -11.82 -2.12
C ALA A 287 16.65 -12.58 -1.81
N GLU A 288 17.08 -12.63 -0.55
CA GLU A 288 18.21 -13.45 -0.08
C GLU A 288 18.00 -14.93 -0.40
N GLY A 289 16.81 -15.46 -0.08
CA GLY A 289 16.47 -16.84 -0.35
C GLY A 289 16.57 -17.19 -1.83
N TRP A 290 16.17 -16.29 -2.73
CA TRP A 290 16.35 -16.50 -4.18
C TRP A 290 17.83 -16.53 -4.57
N LEU A 291 18.61 -15.55 -4.11
CA LEU A 291 20.05 -15.50 -4.42
C LEU A 291 20.83 -16.73 -3.93
N GLN A 292 20.36 -17.38 -2.87
CA GLN A 292 20.94 -18.62 -2.35
C GLN A 292 20.46 -19.88 -3.10
N ASN A 293 19.33 -19.81 -3.80
CA ASN A 293 18.65 -20.95 -4.41
C ASN A 293 18.27 -20.70 -5.87
N VAL A 294 19.09 -19.92 -6.59
CA VAL A 294 18.86 -19.55 -7.99
C VAL A 294 18.64 -20.83 -8.81
N GLY A 295 17.55 -20.85 -9.56
CA GLY A 295 17.13 -22.03 -10.32
C GLY A 295 16.34 -21.68 -11.56
N ASP A 296 15.69 -22.69 -12.14
CA ASP A 296 14.80 -22.50 -13.27
C ASP A 296 13.59 -21.64 -12.88
N VAL A 297 13.23 -20.72 -13.78
CA VAL A 297 12.06 -19.82 -13.62
C VAL A 297 10.77 -20.51 -14.09
N GLY A 298 10.88 -21.66 -14.75
CA GLY A 298 9.72 -22.48 -15.12
C GLY A 298 8.71 -21.73 -15.97
N ALA A 299 7.42 -22.00 -15.76
CA ALA A 299 6.33 -21.36 -16.50
C ALA A 299 5.98 -19.95 -15.99
N GLY A 300 6.49 -19.54 -14.83
CA GLY A 300 6.10 -18.28 -14.17
C GLY A 300 4.58 -18.15 -14.06
N LEU A 301 4.03 -16.99 -14.43
CA LEU A 301 2.58 -16.76 -14.47
C LEU A 301 1.80 -17.63 -15.48
N GLY A 302 2.45 -18.43 -16.31
CA GLY A 302 1.79 -19.39 -17.19
C GLY A 302 1.26 -20.64 -16.46
N GLN A 303 1.62 -20.86 -15.19
CA GLN A 303 1.12 -21.98 -14.41
C GLN A 303 -0.24 -21.73 -13.76
N GLU A 304 -0.90 -22.79 -13.31
CA GLU A 304 -2.11 -22.70 -12.52
C GLU A 304 -1.78 -22.77 -11.02
N PHE A 305 -2.32 -21.84 -10.25
CA PHE A 305 -2.19 -21.79 -8.80
C PHE A 305 -3.43 -22.43 -8.15
N ALA A 306 -3.47 -23.77 -8.14
CA ALA A 306 -4.57 -24.52 -7.54
C ALA A 306 -4.54 -24.38 -6.01
N VAL A 307 -5.71 -24.13 -5.42
CA VAL A 307 -5.91 -24.02 -3.97
C VAL A 307 -6.53 -25.33 -3.48
N GLU A 308 -5.87 -26.00 -2.55
CA GLU A 308 -6.39 -27.21 -1.93
C GLU A 308 -7.20 -26.90 -0.67
N TRP A 309 -8.45 -27.33 -0.67
CA TRP A 309 -9.38 -27.10 0.43
C TRP A 309 -9.35 -28.24 1.45
N ALA A 310 -9.51 -27.91 2.73
CA ALA A 310 -9.71 -28.90 3.78
C ALA A 310 -11.04 -29.66 3.57
N PRO A 311 -11.14 -30.93 4.03
CA PRO A 311 -12.37 -31.71 3.90
C PRO A 311 -13.59 -31.00 4.51
N GLY A 312 -14.67 -30.89 3.74
CA GLY A 312 -15.93 -30.28 4.19
C GLY A 312 -16.00 -28.76 4.06
N VAL A 313 -14.98 -28.11 3.50
CA VAL A 313 -15.02 -26.69 3.15
C VAL A 313 -15.95 -26.47 1.95
N ASP A 314 -16.91 -25.56 2.12
CA ASP A 314 -17.75 -25.02 1.05
C ASP A 314 -17.17 -23.67 0.61
N ALA A 315 -16.20 -23.69 -0.30
CA ALA A 315 -15.45 -22.49 -0.69
C ALA A 315 -16.35 -21.42 -1.34
N GLU A 316 -17.32 -21.86 -2.16
CA GLU A 316 -18.29 -20.98 -2.81
C GLU A 316 -19.30 -20.44 -1.80
N GLY A 317 -19.88 -21.29 -0.96
CA GLY A 317 -20.79 -20.85 0.10
C GLY A 317 -20.13 -19.99 1.18
N ASP A 318 -18.81 -20.08 1.33
CA ASP A 318 -18.03 -19.23 2.24
C ASP A 318 -17.45 -17.99 1.54
N GLY A 319 -17.71 -17.79 0.24
CA GLY A 319 -17.37 -16.58 -0.52
C GLY A 319 -15.86 -16.39 -0.75
N LEU A 320 -15.10 -17.47 -0.92
CA LEU A 320 -13.64 -17.43 -1.05
C LEU A 320 -13.17 -17.10 -2.47
N GLU A 321 -14.03 -17.30 -3.46
CA GLU A 321 -13.79 -16.94 -4.86
C GLU A 321 -13.60 -15.42 -5.07
N VAL A 322 -14.05 -14.61 -4.12
CA VAL A 322 -13.91 -13.15 -4.13
C VAL A 322 -12.47 -12.68 -4.33
N PHE A 323 -11.47 -13.49 -3.98
CA PHE A 323 -10.06 -13.15 -4.14
C PHE A 323 -9.60 -13.12 -5.61
N TRP A 324 -10.20 -13.91 -6.49
CA TRP A 324 -9.75 -14.04 -7.89
C TRP A 324 -10.85 -13.81 -8.92
N ASP A 325 -12.12 -13.96 -8.56
CA ASP A 325 -13.23 -13.73 -9.48
C ASP A 325 -13.71 -12.27 -9.43
N VAL A 326 -14.16 -11.80 -10.60
CA VAL A 326 -14.87 -10.53 -10.76
C VAL A 326 -16.23 -10.87 -11.34
N SER A 327 -17.29 -10.76 -10.53
CA SER A 327 -18.64 -11.11 -10.99
C SER A 327 -19.21 -10.08 -11.96
N ASP A 328 -20.24 -10.47 -12.73
CA ASP A 328 -21.00 -9.53 -13.57
C ASP A 328 -21.64 -8.39 -12.76
N TYR A 329 -21.95 -8.63 -11.48
CA TYR A 329 -22.45 -7.60 -10.56
C TYR A 329 -21.34 -6.63 -10.19
N ASP A 330 -20.16 -7.13 -9.82
CA ASP A 330 -18.99 -6.28 -9.54
C ASP A 330 -18.63 -5.43 -10.76
N GLN A 331 -18.56 -6.05 -11.95
CA GLN A 331 -18.21 -5.33 -13.18
C GLN A 331 -19.21 -4.20 -13.46
N ARG A 332 -20.51 -4.44 -13.35
CA ARG A 332 -21.53 -3.39 -13.54
C ARG A 332 -21.41 -2.27 -12.51
N ALA A 333 -21.21 -2.61 -11.24
CA ALA A 333 -21.05 -1.62 -10.18
C ALA A 333 -19.79 -0.77 -10.36
N ILE A 334 -18.67 -1.39 -10.73
CA ILE A 334 -17.41 -0.71 -11.01
C ILE A 334 -17.55 0.21 -12.23
N GLU A 335 -18.14 -0.25 -13.32
CA GLU A 335 -18.36 0.57 -14.52
C GLU A 335 -19.28 1.77 -14.24
N ALA A 336 -20.34 1.56 -13.46
CA ALA A 336 -21.22 2.64 -13.02
C ALA A 336 -20.43 3.69 -12.22
N ALA A 337 -19.62 3.27 -11.24
CA ALA A 337 -18.80 4.17 -10.44
C ALA A 337 -17.71 4.87 -11.29
N ALA A 338 -17.09 4.16 -12.23
CA ALA A 338 -16.04 4.68 -13.12
C ALA A 338 -16.57 5.71 -14.14
N SER A 339 -17.87 5.69 -14.43
CA SER A 339 -18.52 6.64 -15.35
C SER A 339 -18.71 8.04 -14.75
N LEU A 340 -18.52 8.18 -13.44
CA LEU A 340 -18.76 9.41 -12.71
C LEU A 340 -17.52 10.31 -12.71
N ASP A 341 -17.75 11.61 -12.70
CA ASP A 341 -16.68 12.58 -12.48
C ASP A 341 -16.22 12.51 -11.03
N VAL A 342 -15.00 12.01 -10.83
CA VAL A 342 -14.36 11.87 -9.52
C VAL A 342 -14.21 13.19 -8.76
N ALA A 343 -14.23 14.33 -9.46
CA ALA A 343 -14.22 15.64 -8.81
C ALA A 343 -15.47 15.88 -7.95
N ASN A 344 -16.57 15.20 -8.28
CA ASN A 344 -17.86 15.27 -7.57
C ASN A 344 -18.13 14.06 -6.68
N LEU A 345 -17.19 13.12 -6.59
CA LEU A 345 -17.29 11.96 -5.72
C LEU A 345 -16.71 12.24 -4.33
N ASP A 346 -17.39 11.69 -3.33
CA ASP A 346 -16.92 11.50 -1.97
C ASP A 346 -17.07 10.03 -1.56
N ALA A 347 -16.60 9.68 -0.36
CA ALA A 347 -16.67 8.30 0.11
C ALA A 347 -18.11 7.77 0.21
N THR A 348 -19.06 8.63 0.57
CA THR A 348 -20.47 8.28 0.76
C THR A 348 -21.15 7.96 -0.57
N SER A 349 -20.98 8.82 -1.56
CA SER A 349 -21.52 8.63 -2.92
C SER A 349 -20.91 7.41 -3.60
N LEU A 350 -19.59 7.18 -3.47
CA LEU A 350 -18.96 5.98 -4.01
C LEU A 350 -19.56 4.70 -3.40
N ARG A 351 -19.74 4.66 -2.07
CA ARG A 351 -20.41 3.55 -1.38
C ARG A 351 -21.84 3.35 -1.89
N ALA A 352 -22.61 4.43 -2.00
CA ALA A 352 -24.00 4.38 -2.44
C ALA A 352 -24.12 3.80 -3.85
N ILE A 353 -23.30 4.25 -4.81
CA ILE A 353 -23.34 3.77 -6.19
C ILE A 353 -22.97 2.30 -6.30
N LEU A 354 -21.96 1.85 -5.56
CA LEU A 354 -21.58 0.44 -5.52
C LEU A 354 -22.71 -0.42 -4.92
N ALA A 355 -23.34 0.04 -3.83
CA ALA A 355 -24.45 -0.65 -3.21
C ALA A 355 -25.71 -0.71 -4.10
N GLU A 356 -26.07 0.39 -4.76
CA GLU A 356 -27.19 0.47 -5.71
C GLU A 356 -27.05 -0.51 -6.87
N HIS A 357 -25.80 -0.83 -7.25
CA HIS A 357 -25.49 -1.80 -8.31
C HIS A 357 -25.16 -3.20 -7.79
N GLY A 358 -25.48 -3.49 -6.52
CA GLY A 358 -25.40 -4.83 -5.94
C GLY A 358 -24.03 -5.24 -5.42
N ALA A 359 -23.11 -4.29 -5.20
CA ALA A 359 -21.78 -4.56 -4.66
C ALA A 359 -21.50 -3.76 -3.35
N PRO A 360 -22.37 -3.84 -2.31
CA PRO A 360 -22.17 -3.10 -1.07
C PRO A 360 -20.92 -3.54 -0.29
N SER A 361 -20.45 -4.77 -0.54
CA SER A 361 -19.33 -5.39 0.19
C SER A 361 -17.95 -4.80 -0.15
N PHE A 362 -17.82 -3.94 -1.18
CA PHE A 362 -16.56 -3.22 -1.45
C PHE A 362 -16.16 -2.30 -0.29
N PHE A 363 -17.13 -1.59 0.29
CA PHE A 363 -16.93 -0.61 1.35
C PHE A 363 -18.11 -0.64 2.32
N PRO A 364 -18.27 -1.72 3.11
CA PRO A 364 -19.40 -1.87 4.01
C PRO A 364 -19.37 -0.80 5.11
N GLU A 365 -20.55 -0.40 5.56
CA GLU A 365 -20.69 0.33 6.82
C GLU A 365 -20.68 -0.68 7.96
N LEU A 366 -19.71 -0.52 8.86
CA LEU A 366 -19.60 -1.30 10.08
C LEU A 366 -20.28 -0.54 11.21
N ASP A 367 -20.95 -1.25 12.10
CA ASP A 367 -21.38 -0.67 13.36
C ASP A 367 -20.20 -0.58 14.35
N ALA A 368 -20.40 0.11 15.48
CA ALA A 368 -19.34 0.31 16.46
C ALA A 368 -18.76 -1.01 17.04
N ASN A 369 -19.54 -2.09 17.07
CA ASN A 369 -19.06 -3.38 17.56
C ASN A 369 -18.20 -4.07 16.49
N ASP A 370 -18.63 -4.03 15.23
CA ASP A 370 -17.87 -4.54 14.09
C ASP A 370 -16.55 -3.75 13.94
N GLU A 371 -16.58 -2.42 14.06
CA GLU A 371 -15.37 -1.58 14.01
C GLU A 371 -14.36 -1.93 15.11
N GLU A 372 -14.83 -2.15 16.33
CA GLU A 372 -13.95 -2.56 17.43
C GLU A 372 -13.42 -3.98 17.20
N ARG A 373 -14.25 -4.88 16.69
CA ARG A 373 -13.85 -6.25 16.40
C ARG A 373 -12.74 -6.32 15.35
N VAL A 374 -12.82 -5.52 14.29
CA VAL A 374 -11.75 -5.42 13.28
C VAL A 374 -10.40 -5.07 13.93
N LYS A 375 -10.39 -4.20 14.95
CA LYS A 375 -9.17 -3.84 15.68
C LYS A 375 -8.66 -4.98 16.56
N THR A 376 -9.56 -5.76 17.16
CA THR A 376 -9.20 -6.84 18.10
C THR A 376 -8.81 -8.16 17.42
N ASP A 377 -9.35 -8.44 16.23
CA ASP A 377 -9.03 -9.66 15.45
C ASP A 377 -7.57 -9.65 14.95
N GLY A 378 -6.92 -8.49 14.95
CA GLY A 378 -5.55 -8.33 14.50
C GLY A 378 -5.44 -8.28 12.98
N LYS A 379 -4.45 -8.98 12.41
CA LYS A 379 -4.11 -8.88 10.98
C LYS A 379 -4.97 -9.76 10.06
N ILE A 380 -5.65 -10.75 10.64
CA ILE A 380 -6.40 -11.79 9.92
C ILE A 380 -7.80 -11.87 10.51
N PRO A 381 -8.86 -11.62 9.72
CA PRO A 381 -10.23 -11.68 10.23
C PRO A 381 -10.59 -13.12 10.64
N VAL A 382 -11.36 -13.26 11.72
CA VAL A 382 -11.76 -14.55 12.27
C VAL A 382 -13.05 -15.05 11.63
N LYS A 383 -13.04 -16.23 11.00
CA LYS A 383 -14.16 -16.79 10.23
C LYS A 383 -15.48 -16.73 10.98
N ASP A 384 -15.52 -17.29 12.19
CA ASP A 384 -16.75 -17.41 12.99
C ASP A 384 -17.38 -16.06 13.32
N ALA A 385 -16.58 -14.98 13.36
CA ALA A 385 -17.07 -13.64 13.63
C ALA A 385 -17.78 -13.00 12.43
N TRP A 386 -17.40 -13.35 11.21
CA TRP A 386 -17.74 -12.58 10.00
C TRP A 386 -18.51 -13.38 8.94
N LEU A 387 -18.46 -14.71 8.98
CA LEU A 387 -18.99 -15.59 7.94
C LEU A 387 -20.48 -15.36 7.64
N THR A 388 -21.29 -15.08 8.66
CA THR A 388 -22.72 -14.77 8.47
C THR A 388 -22.89 -13.54 7.56
N GLY A 389 -22.16 -12.46 7.82
CA GLY A 389 -22.23 -11.25 7.01
C GLY A 389 -21.71 -11.45 5.58
N VAL A 390 -20.73 -12.35 5.39
CA VAL A 390 -20.23 -12.73 4.06
C VAL A 390 -21.29 -13.52 3.29
N ARG A 391 -21.91 -14.53 3.92
CA ARG A 391 -22.98 -15.33 3.31
C ARG A 391 -24.23 -14.53 2.97
N GLU A 392 -24.50 -13.47 3.73
CA GLU A 392 -25.58 -12.52 3.47
C GLU A 392 -25.24 -11.50 2.36
N GLY A 393 -24.02 -11.52 1.82
CA GLY A 393 -23.54 -10.57 0.80
C GLY A 393 -23.29 -9.15 1.32
N ARG A 394 -23.39 -8.93 2.64
CA ARG A 394 -23.13 -7.63 3.28
C ARG A 394 -21.63 -7.35 3.38
N LEU A 395 -20.83 -8.38 3.60
CA LEU A 395 -19.37 -8.31 3.77
C LEU A 395 -18.67 -9.18 2.71
N ALA A 396 -17.36 -8.99 2.56
CA ALA A 396 -16.52 -9.82 1.71
C ALA A 396 -15.12 -9.94 2.32
N TRP A 397 -14.48 -11.11 2.17
CA TRP A 397 -13.20 -11.38 2.82
C TRP A 397 -12.05 -10.48 2.36
N ASP A 398 -12.04 -10.06 1.09
CA ASP A 398 -11.06 -9.12 0.57
C ASP A 398 -11.15 -7.75 1.27
N THR A 399 -12.36 -7.25 1.47
CA THR A 399 -12.62 -6.02 2.23
C THR A 399 -12.31 -6.20 3.72
N MET A 400 -12.67 -7.34 4.32
CA MET A 400 -12.34 -7.59 5.73
C MET A 400 -10.82 -7.62 5.96
N LEU A 401 -10.05 -8.21 5.05
CA LEU A 401 -8.59 -8.17 5.08
C LEU A 401 -8.02 -6.76 4.88
N THR A 402 -8.68 -5.94 4.06
CA THR A 402 -8.35 -4.51 3.87
C THR A 402 -8.52 -3.74 5.18
N LEU A 403 -9.66 -3.92 5.85
CA LEU A 403 -9.99 -3.26 7.12
C LEU A 403 -9.07 -3.74 8.26
N ALA A 404 -8.89 -5.05 8.41
CA ALA A 404 -7.95 -5.63 9.40
C ALA A 404 -6.51 -5.16 9.15
N GLY A 405 -6.13 -5.05 7.88
CA GLY A 405 -4.83 -4.53 7.48
C GLY A 405 -4.61 -3.07 7.84
N LEU A 406 -5.60 -2.22 7.59
CA LEU A 406 -5.57 -0.81 7.96
C LEU A 406 -5.52 -0.66 9.48
N ALA A 407 -6.35 -1.39 10.22
CA ALA A 407 -6.34 -1.38 11.68
C ALA A 407 -4.97 -1.78 12.25
N SER A 408 -4.35 -2.83 11.70
CA SER A 408 -3.00 -3.22 12.11
C SER A 408 -1.95 -2.15 11.82
N PHE A 409 -2.01 -1.47 10.67
CA PHE A 409 -1.09 -0.38 10.36
C PHE A 409 -1.32 0.83 11.26
N SER A 410 -2.56 1.10 11.66
CA SER A 410 -2.88 2.17 12.62
C SER A 410 -2.30 1.89 14.00
N VAL A 411 -2.21 0.62 14.44
CA VAL A 411 -1.53 0.25 15.69
C VAL A 411 -0.03 0.57 15.61
N ASP A 412 0.62 0.20 14.49
CA ASP A 412 2.04 0.49 14.29
C ASP A 412 2.30 2.01 14.20
N GLN A 413 1.41 2.75 13.53
CA GLN A 413 1.47 4.21 13.45
C GLN A 413 1.27 4.85 14.83
N ALA A 414 0.33 4.38 15.64
CA ALA A 414 0.11 4.89 16.99
C ALA A 414 1.35 4.70 17.89
N ALA A 415 2.12 3.63 17.69
CA ALA A 415 3.39 3.41 18.40
C ALA A 415 4.49 4.41 17.96
N LEU A 416 4.56 4.75 16.67
CA LEU A 416 5.43 5.81 16.17
C LEU A 416 5.02 7.17 16.78
N ASP A 417 3.74 7.49 16.76
CA ASP A 417 3.20 8.72 17.32
C ASP A 417 3.47 8.83 18.82
N ALA A 418 3.34 7.73 19.56
CA ALA A 418 3.67 7.69 20.98
C ALA A 418 5.15 7.97 21.24
N ARG A 419 6.06 7.45 20.40
CA ARG A 419 7.49 7.77 20.47
C ARG A 419 7.76 9.24 20.19
N ILE A 420 7.13 9.81 19.16
CA ILE A 420 7.23 11.24 18.87
C ILE A 420 6.78 12.05 20.09
N ARG A 421 5.61 11.74 20.67
CA ARG A 421 5.11 12.44 21.87
C ARG A 421 6.07 12.36 23.06
N ALA A 422 6.68 11.20 23.29
CA ALA A 422 7.66 11.01 24.36
C ALA A 422 8.94 11.85 24.19
N GLN A 423 9.23 12.34 22.98
CA GLN A 423 10.37 13.21 22.68
C GLN A 423 10.01 14.71 22.74
N LEU A 424 8.71 15.04 22.82
CA LEU A 424 8.21 16.41 22.96
C LEU A 424 8.07 16.85 24.42
N SER A 425 8.11 15.90 25.37
CA SER A 425 7.91 16.12 26.80
C SER A 425 9.14 16.62 27.53
#